data_AF-A0AAW4WY13-F1
#
_entry.id   AF-A0AAW4WY13-F1
#
_cell.length_a   1.000
_cell.length_b   1.000
_cell.length_c   1.000
_cell.angle_alpha   90.00
_cell.angle_beta   90.00
_cell.angle_gamma   90.00
#
_symmetry.space_group_name_H-M   'P 1'
#
loop_
_entity.id
_entity.type
_entity.pdbx_description
1 polymer ?
#
loop_
_entity_poly.entity_id
_entity_poly.type
_entity_poly.pdbx_seq_one_letter_code
_entity_poly.pdbx_strand_id
1 'polypeptide(L)'
;MKNYANLGLIILLCCLFFSFFTCFFGGRVEARSYQPVISGSIEGGDRLYTDPGDDGEDPVDYYSYDKIWLRYRQQLAVGEYYYLKIQRQQRIYEHSDSYDNLTRELEGNYTFYLSEKLRNRIVLLLRDKDYLVPEYDYKSYQTYRIQYTLQYDLSQEHDWELVLQRQQNKYDPLLNRDYYLDRLGFNWSWDISDNLRIQSRFQVDRQLNDKGSASTDKYGRRLTLNFRYRI
;
A
#
# COMPACT_ATOMS: atom_id res chain seq x y z
N MET A 1 19.13 -15.53 17.96
CA MET A 1 19.03 -14.12 18.40
C MET A 1 18.83 -13.26 17.16
N LYS A 2 17.59 -12.83 16.90
CA LYS A 2 17.22 -12.06 15.69
C LYS A 2 17.85 -10.65 15.75
N ASN A 3 18.41 -10.17 14.64
CA ASN A 3 19.12 -8.88 14.51
C ASN A 3 18.14 -7.69 14.61
N TYR A 4 17.67 -7.36 15.81
CA TYR A 4 16.88 -6.14 16.06
C TYR A 4 17.70 -4.85 15.91
N ALA A 5 19.04 -4.95 15.88
CA ALA A 5 19.95 -3.82 15.80
C ALA A 5 19.88 -3.02 14.47
N ASN A 6 19.42 -3.64 13.37
CA ASN A 6 19.40 -2.98 12.06
C ASN A 6 18.17 -2.09 11.84
N LEU A 7 17.00 -2.43 12.41
CA LEU A 7 15.77 -1.65 12.19
C LEU A 7 15.84 -0.28 12.88
N GLY A 8 16.36 -0.24 14.11
CA GLY A 8 16.54 1.01 14.85
C GLY A 8 17.51 1.97 14.17
N LEU A 9 18.61 1.46 13.60
CA LEU A 9 19.58 2.24 12.85
C LEU A 9 18.98 2.82 11.56
N ILE A 10 18.17 2.04 10.84
CA ILE A 10 17.48 2.48 9.62
C ILE A 10 16.48 3.60 9.95
N ILE A 11 15.69 3.44 11.02
CA ILE A 11 14.75 4.47 11.49
C ILE A 11 15.50 5.76 11.85
N LEU A 12 16.61 5.65 12.59
CA LEU A 12 17.45 6.80 12.97
C LEU A 12 17.98 7.53 11.72
N LEU A 13 18.49 6.79 10.72
CA LEU A 13 19.00 7.36 9.48
C LEU A 13 17.89 8.05 8.66
N CYS A 14 16.69 7.47 8.61
CA CYS A 14 15.54 8.11 7.97
C CYS A 14 15.12 9.41 8.69
N CYS A 15 15.12 9.43 10.03
CA CYS A 15 14.83 10.64 10.81
C CYS A 15 15.88 11.73 10.60
N LEU A 16 17.17 11.37 10.56
CA LEU A 16 18.27 12.32 10.29
C LEU A 16 18.19 12.88 8.87
N PHE A 17 17.91 12.04 7.88
CA PHE A 17 17.72 12.47 6.49
C PHE A 17 16.52 13.41 6.34
N PHE A 18 15.39 13.09 7.00
CA PHE A 18 14.20 13.95 7.00
C PHE A 18 14.47 15.31 7.65
N SER A 19 15.19 15.31 8.78
CA SER A 19 15.59 16.54 9.49
C SER A 19 16.50 17.42 8.63
N PHE A 20 17.45 16.81 7.91
CA PHE A 20 18.32 17.53 6.98
C PHE A 20 17.50 18.16 5.84
N PHE A 21 16.55 17.43 5.25
CA PHE A 21 15.70 17.95 4.18
C PHE A 21 14.83 19.14 4.62
N THR A 22 14.34 19.12 5.87
CA THR A 22 13.54 20.23 6.41
C THR A 22 14.35 21.51 6.67
N CYS A 23 15.66 21.40 6.92
CA CYS A 23 16.51 22.57 7.20
C CYS A 23 16.97 23.31 5.93
N PHE A 24 17.16 22.62 4.80
CA PHE A 24 17.77 23.23 3.60
C PHE A 24 16.76 23.73 2.54
N PHE A 25 15.50 23.30 2.58
CA PHE A 25 14.47 23.70 1.60
C PHE A 25 13.41 24.67 2.15
N GLY A 26 13.70 25.32 3.27
CA GLY A 26 12.82 26.28 3.94
C GLY A 26 12.69 27.63 3.21
N GLY A 27 12.17 27.64 1.99
CA GLY A 27 11.46 28.83 1.52
C GLY A 27 10.31 29.11 2.48
N ARG A 28 10.18 30.35 2.97
CA ARG A 28 9.03 30.77 3.79
C ARG A 28 7.76 30.73 2.94
N VAL A 29 7.20 29.54 2.76
CA VAL A 29 5.79 29.41 2.42
C VAL A 29 5.07 29.92 3.66
N GLU A 30 4.31 31.00 3.53
CA GLU A 30 3.31 31.37 4.54
C GLU A 30 2.35 30.19 4.67
N ALA A 31 2.70 29.27 5.57
CA ALA A 31 1.86 28.17 5.92
C ALA A 31 0.60 28.79 6.52
N ARG A 32 -0.50 28.76 5.78
CA ARG A 32 -1.84 28.83 6.37
C ARG A 32 -1.82 27.94 7.61
N SER A 33 -2.47 28.36 8.69
CA SER A 33 -2.45 27.72 10.02
C SER A 33 -3.19 26.37 10.04
N TYR A 34 -2.80 25.44 9.16
CA TYR A 34 -3.34 24.10 9.11
C TYR A 34 -2.85 23.33 10.33
N GLN A 35 -3.79 22.99 11.20
CA GLN A 35 -3.50 22.13 12.34
C GLN A 35 -3.35 20.68 11.87
N PRO A 36 -2.42 19.92 12.46
CA PRO A 36 -2.33 18.50 12.19
C PRO A 36 -3.61 17.77 12.61
N VAL A 37 -3.94 16.72 11.87
CA VAL A 37 -5.09 15.85 12.16
C VAL A 37 -4.56 14.48 12.56
N ILE A 38 -4.92 14.05 13.77
CA ILE A 38 -4.71 12.68 14.23
C ILE A 38 -6.03 11.93 14.07
N SER A 39 -5.97 10.77 13.41
CA SER A 39 -7.13 9.92 13.15
C SER A 39 -6.75 8.46 13.37
N GLY A 40 -7.69 7.64 13.81
CA GLY A 40 -7.46 6.22 14.02
C GLY A 40 -8.76 5.43 14.06
N SER A 41 -8.64 4.11 14.08
CA SER A 41 -9.75 3.20 14.32
C SER A 41 -9.27 1.94 15.03
N ILE A 42 -10.17 1.35 15.79
CA ILE A 42 -10.07 0.01 16.37
C ILE A 42 -11.32 -0.73 15.88
N GLU A 43 -11.13 -1.85 15.21
CA GLU A 43 -12.19 -2.64 14.58
C GLU A 43 -11.89 -4.11 14.86
N GLY A 44 -12.91 -4.84 15.31
CA GLY A 44 -12.87 -6.28 15.47
C GLY A 44 -14.13 -6.88 14.90
N GLY A 45 -14.03 -8.08 14.35
CA GLY A 45 -15.18 -8.79 13.81
C GLY A 45 -14.76 -10.02 13.02
N ASP A 46 -15.70 -10.53 12.23
CA ASP A 46 -15.56 -11.82 11.57
C ASP A 46 -15.78 -11.70 10.08
N ARG A 47 -15.23 -12.65 9.31
CA ARG A 47 -15.44 -12.72 7.87
C ARG A 47 -15.57 -14.18 7.42
N LEU A 48 -16.63 -14.41 6.66
CA LEU A 48 -16.92 -15.68 6.02
C LEU A 48 -16.54 -15.60 4.53
N TYR A 49 -15.81 -16.60 4.04
CA TYR A 49 -15.65 -16.88 2.63
C TYR A 49 -16.62 -18.01 2.25
N THR A 50 -17.57 -17.69 1.39
CA THR A 50 -18.47 -18.66 0.76
C THR A 50 -18.08 -18.80 -0.70
N ASP A 51 -18.15 -20.01 -1.26
CA ASP A 51 -17.93 -20.21 -2.69
C ASP A 51 -19.17 -19.74 -3.46
N PRO A 52 -19.07 -18.75 -4.37
CA PRO A 52 -20.17 -18.41 -5.25
C PRO A 52 -20.32 -19.50 -6.33
N GLY A 53 -20.94 -20.63 -5.99
CA GLY A 53 -21.24 -21.71 -6.94
C GLY A 53 -21.33 -23.11 -6.35
N ASP A 54 -21.09 -23.30 -5.06
CA ASP A 54 -21.36 -24.56 -4.36
C ASP A 54 -22.76 -24.49 -3.73
N ASP A 55 -23.60 -25.49 -4.00
CA ASP A 55 -24.95 -25.61 -3.43
C ASP A 55 -24.89 -26.18 -2.00
N GLY A 56 -23.70 -26.54 -1.51
CA GLY A 56 -23.43 -26.90 -0.13
C GLY A 56 -23.46 -25.69 0.81
N GLU A 57 -24.08 -25.87 1.98
CA GLU A 57 -24.14 -24.84 3.04
C GLU A 57 -22.80 -24.64 3.78
N ASP A 58 -21.77 -25.41 3.46
CA ASP A 58 -20.50 -25.41 4.19
C ASP A 58 -19.60 -24.24 3.75
N PRO A 59 -19.15 -23.38 4.69
CA PRO A 59 -18.29 -22.26 4.35
C PRO A 59 -16.89 -22.73 3.93
N VAL A 60 -16.29 -22.04 2.94
CA VAL A 60 -14.93 -22.32 2.46
C VAL A 60 -13.91 -22.01 3.54
N ASP A 61 -14.09 -20.89 4.24
CA ASP A 61 -13.30 -20.54 5.40
C ASP A 61 -13.96 -19.43 6.22
N TYR A 62 -13.65 -19.40 7.50
CA TYR A 62 -14.07 -18.37 8.43
C TYR A 62 -12.85 -17.84 9.16
N TYR A 63 -12.79 -16.53 9.35
CA TYR A 63 -11.78 -15.96 10.25
C TYR A 63 -12.31 -14.79 11.06
N SER A 64 -11.85 -14.73 12.31
CA SER A 64 -11.96 -13.54 13.14
C SER A 64 -10.76 -12.62 12.89
N TYR A 65 -10.96 -11.32 13.04
CA TYR A 65 -9.90 -10.34 12.88
C TYR A 65 -9.98 -9.21 13.89
N ASP A 66 -8.79 -8.72 14.25
CA ASP A 66 -8.60 -7.48 15.00
C ASP A 66 -7.75 -6.53 14.18
N LYS A 67 -8.17 -5.27 14.08
CA LYS A 67 -7.47 -4.25 13.31
C LYS A 67 -7.42 -2.94 14.06
N ILE A 68 -6.21 -2.39 14.19
CA ILE A 68 -5.96 -1.09 14.79
C ILE A 68 -5.12 -0.29 13.82
N TRP A 69 -5.46 0.99 13.62
CA TRP A 69 -4.57 1.91 12.93
C TRP A 69 -4.64 3.32 13.50
N LEU A 70 -3.53 4.03 13.39
CA LEU A 70 -3.38 5.43 13.78
C LEU A 70 -2.65 6.16 12.67
N ARG A 71 -3.10 7.37 12.34
CA ARG A 71 -2.54 8.22 11.29
C ARG A 71 -2.43 9.66 11.76
N TYR A 72 -1.22 10.20 11.66
CA TYR A 72 -0.95 11.63 11.74
C TYR A 72 -0.92 12.21 10.32
N ARG A 73 -1.65 13.28 10.06
CA ARG A 73 -1.68 13.99 8.77
C ARG A 73 -1.44 15.48 8.98
N GLN A 74 -0.52 16.07 8.21
CA GLN A 74 -0.30 17.51 8.16
C GLN A 74 -0.61 18.01 6.75
N GLN A 75 -1.55 18.96 6.67
CA GLN A 75 -1.80 19.70 5.43
C GLN A 75 -0.78 20.83 5.29
N LEU A 76 -0.26 21.03 4.08
CA LEU A 76 0.73 22.06 3.78
C LEU A 76 0.10 23.18 2.93
N ALA A 77 -0.69 22.79 1.94
CA ALA A 77 -1.44 23.68 1.05
C ALA A 77 -2.76 23.02 0.63
N VAL A 78 -3.52 23.66 -0.25
CA VAL A 78 -4.72 23.04 -0.83
C VAL A 78 -4.30 21.83 -1.65
N GLY A 79 -4.75 20.64 -1.26
CA GLY A 79 -4.44 19.37 -1.92
C GLY A 79 -3.04 18.78 -1.65
N GLU A 80 -2.17 19.50 -0.94
CA GLU A 80 -0.83 19.05 -0.52
C GLU A 80 -0.78 18.67 0.96
N TYR A 81 -0.15 17.54 1.25
CA TYR A 81 -0.06 17.02 2.61
C TYR A 81 0.96 15.89 2.71
N TYR A 82 1.39 15.61 3.93
CA TYR A 82 2.01 14.32 4.27
C TYR A 82 1.20 13.61 5.34
N TYR A 83 1.37 12.30 5.42
CA TYR A 83 0.91 11.52 6.57
C TYR A 83 1.90 10.43 6.94
N LEU A 84 1.83 10.02 8.20
CA LEU A 84 2.43 8.81 8.72
C LEU A 84 1.32 7.96 9.35
N LYS A 85 1.24 6.69 8.98
CA LYS A 85 0.23 5.74 9.45
C LYS A 85 0.90 4.49 9.97
N ILE A 86 0.52 4.08 11.17
CA ILE A 86 0.83 2.76 11.75
C ILE A 86 -0.43 1.91 11.77
N GLN A 87 -0.30 0.61 11.51
CA GLN A 87 -1.40 -0.32 11.52
C GLN A 87 -0.96 -1.70 12.05
N ARG A 88 -1.83 -2.33 12.81
CA ARG A 88 -1.76 -3.73 13.24
C ARG A 88 -3.02 -4.44 12.78
N GLN A 89 -2.90 -5.61 12.17
CA GLN A 89 -4.03 -6.46 11.86
C GLN A 89 -3.71 -7.91 12.18
N GLN A 90 -4.55 -8.58 12.96
CA GLN A 90 -4.48 -10.01 13.22
C GLN A 90 -5.66 -10.70 12.54
N ARG A 91 -5.43 -11.92 12.04
CA ARG A 91 -6.48 -12.80 11.51
C ARG A 91 -6.25 -14.20 12.05
N ILE A 92 -7.31 -14.81 12.57
CA ILE A 92 -7.34 -16.16 13.10
C ILE A 92 -8.42 -16.94 12.35
N TYR A 93 -7.99 -17.90 11.56
CA TYR A 93 -8.80 -18.75 10.71
C TYR A 93 -9.27 -19.97 11.50
N GLU A 94 -10.51 -20.38 11.29
CA GLU A 94 -11.10 -21.50 12.04
C GLU A 94 -10.68 -22.86 11.50
N HIS A 95 -10.62 -23.00 10.17
CA HIS A 95 -10.30 -24.28 9.52
C HIS A 95 -8.94 -24.30 8.84
N SER A 96 -8.33 -23.13 8.62
CA SER A 96 -7.06 -22.99 7.93
C SER A 96 -6.03 -22.28 8.80
N ASP A 97 -5.74 -22.86 9.98
CA ASP A 97 -4.76 -22.36 10.97
C ASP A 97 -3.40 -21.95 10.34
N SER A 98 -3.00 -22.62 9.25
CA SER A 98 -1.82 -22.29 8.46
C SER A 98 -1.79 -20.89 7.84
N TYR A 99 -2.91 -20.16 7.90
CA TYR A 99 -3.07 -18.78 7.46
C TYR A 99 -3.22 -17.78 8.60
N ASP A 100 -3.26 -18.24 9.86
CA ASP A 100 -3.26 -17.36 11.03
C ASP A 100 -2.07 -16.42 10.94
N ASN A 101 -2.34 -15.13 10.98
CA ASN A 101 -1.30 -14.14 10.77
C ASN A 101 -1.49 -12.85 11.53
N LEU A 102 -0.37 -12.21 11.82
CA LEU A 102 -0.27 -10.86 12.35
C LEU A 102 0.51 -10.00 11.38
N THR A 103 -0.11 -8.91 10.93
CA THR A 103 0.51 -7.92 10.06
C THR A 103 0.71 -6.61 10.81
N ARG A 104 1.92 -6.06 10.75
CA ARG A 104 2.27 -4.72 11.24
C ARG A 104 2.71 -3.87 10.05
N GLU A 105 2.21 -2.66 9.92
CA GLU A 105 2.53 -1.76 8.81
C GLU A 105 2.89 -0.36 9.29
N LEU A 106 3.89 0.22 8.65
CA LEU A 106 4.21 1.64 8.68
C LEU A 106 4.11 2.19 7.25
N GLU A 107 3.20 3.14 7.03
CA GLU A 107 2.99 3.77 5.74
C GLU A 107 3.20 5.28 5.86
N GLY A 108 4.08 5.81 5.02
CA GLY A 108 4.35 7.24 4.90
C GLY A 108 3.95 7.75 3.53
N ASN A 109 3.42 8.96 3.45
CA ASN A 109 3.08 9.59 2.19
C ASN A 109 3.51 11.05 2.15
N TYR A 110 3.90 11.49 0.96
CA TYR A 110 3.96 12.91 0.61
C TYR A 110 3.19 13.17 -0.69
N THR A 111 2.32 14.17 -0.67
CA THR A 111 1.50 14.62 -1.81
C THR A 111 1.74 16.10 -2.03
N PHE A 112 2.08 16.48 -3.26
CA PHE A 112 2.39 17.87 -3.65
C PHE A 112 2.03 18.14 -5.11
N TYR A 113 1.89 19.40 -5.50
CA TYR A 113 1.73 19.81 -6.89
C TYR A 113 3.07 20.28 -7.46
N LEU A 114 3.36 19.90 -8.71
CA LEU A 114 4.44 20.49 -9.49
C LEU A 114 3.94 21.67 -10.34
N SER A 115 2.66 21.64 -10.71
CA SER A 115 1.90 22.72 -11.33
C SER A 115 0.43 22.59 -10.94
N GLU A 116 -0.40 23.58 -11.26
CA GLU A 116 -1.84 23.56 -10.93
C GLU A 116 -2.58 22.32 -11.44
N LYS A 117 -2.10 21.72 -12.54
CA LYS A 117 -2.69 20.52 -13.16
C LYS A 117 -1.92 19.24 -12.88
N LEU A 118 -0.75 19.30 -12.25
CA LEU A 118 0.15 18.15 -12.11
C LEU A 118 0.41 17.83 -10.64
N ARG A 119 -0.33 16.84 -10.14
CA ARG A 119 -0.24 16.36 -8.76
C ARG A 119 0.63 15.11 -8.66
N ASN A 120 1.42 15.06 -7.60
CA ASN A 120 2.41 14.03 -7.37
C ASN A 120 2.18 13.41 -6.00
N ARG A 121 2.42 12.10 -5.90
CA ARG A 121 2.27 11.37 -4.65
C ARG A 121 3.33 10.29 -4.53
N ILE A 122 4.13 10.36 -3.47
CA ILE A 122 5.09 9.30 -3.09
C ILE A 122 4.53 8.59 -1.87
N VAL A 123 4.47 7.25 -1.89
CA VAL A 123 4.06 6.41 -0.76
C VAL A 123 5.15 5.40 -0.47
N LEU A 124 5.55 5.32 0.79
CA LEU A 124 6.46 4.31 1.33
C LEU A 124 5.66 3.39 2.25
N LEU A 125 5.87 2.08 2.13
CA LEU A 125 5.29 1.08 3.01
C LEU A 125 6.39 0.14 3.51
N LEU A 126 6.43 -0.02 4.82
CA LEU A 126 7.10 -1.12 5.51
C LEU A 126 6.02 -2.02 6.10
N ARG A 127 6.09 -3.31 5.83
CA ARG A 127 5.18 -4.30 6.40
C ARG A 127 5.96 -5.48 6.92
N ASP A 128 5.54 -5.97 8.07
CA ASP A 128 6.00 -7.20 8.70
C ASP A 128 4.79 -8.12 8.82
N LYS A 129 4.85 -9.31 8.23
CA LYS A 129 3.77 -10.30 8.28
C LYS A 129 4.30 -11.59 8.89
N ASP A 130 3.80 -11.88 10.08
CA ASP A 130 4.10 -13.09 10.85
C ASP A 130 2.96 -14.09 10.68
N TYR A 131 3.26 -15.35 10.36
CA TYR A 131 2.31 -16.46 10.53
C TYR A 131 2.42 -16.99 11.96
N LEU A 132 1.26 -17.18 12.62
CA LEU A 132 1.21 -17.38 14.07
C LEU A 132 1.40 -18.84 14.51
N VAL A 133 1.17 -19.78 13.61
CA VAL A 133 1.36 -21.21 13.85
C VAL A 133 2.83 -21.59 13.60
N PRO A 134 3.55 -22.19 14.57
CA PRO A 134 4.99 -22.45 14.49
C PRO A 134 5.43 -23.23 13.24
N GLU A 135 4.63 -24.21 12.81
CA GLU A 135 4.87 -25.03 11.62
C GLU A 135 4.89 -24.20 10.34
N TYR A 136 4.26 -23.01 10.35
CA TYR A 136 4.11 -22.13 9.20
C TYR A 136 4.84 -20.79 9.33
N ASP A 137 5.59 -20.54 10.41
CA ASP A 137 6.37 -19.31 10.61
C ASP A 137 7.38 -19.07 9.47
N TYR A 138 7.83 -20.14 8.79
CA TYR A 138 8.67 -20.00 7.59
C TYR A 138 7.99 -19.16 6.49
N LYS A 139 6.64 -19.13 6.42
CA LYS A 139 5.90 -18.31 5.45
C LYS A 139 5.93 -16.82 5.80
N SER A 140 6.40 -16.42 6.98
CA SER A 140 6.52 -15.03 7.42
C SER A 140 7.45 -14.23 6.50
N TYR A 141 7.15 -12.95 6.30
CA TYR A 141 7.93 -12.09 5.41
C TYR A 141 7.80 -10.61 5.73
N GLN A 142 8.80 -9.86 5.29
CA GLN A 142 8.83 -8.41 5.31
C GLN A 142 8.62 -7.85 3.91
N THR A 143 7.86 -6.76 3.80
CA THR A 143 7.65 -6.03 2.55
C THR A 143 8.18 -4.61 2.67
N TYR A 144 8.92 -4.19 1.66
CA TYR A 144 9.36 -2.81 1.46
C TYR A 144 8.79 -2.33 0.13
N ARG A 145 8.03 -1.25 0.12
CA ARG A 145 7.42 -0.75 -1.12
C ARG A 145 7.54 0.76 -1.24
N ILE A 146 7.95 1.21 -2.42
CA ILE A 146 7.83 2.58 -2.86
C ILE A 146 6.84 2.64 -4.03
N GLN A 147 5.94 3.61 -3.97
CA GLN A 147 5.00 3.92 -5.05
C GLN A 147 5.06 5.41 -5.35
N TYR A 148 5.24 5.73 -6.62
CA TYR A 148 5.08 7.07 -7.17
C TYR A 148 3.81 7.12 -8.00
N THR A 149 3.02 8.17 -7.83
CA THR A 149 1.84 8.45 -8.63
C THR A 149 1.94 9.86 -9.19
N LEU A 150 1.78 9.99 -10.50
CA LEU A 150 1.67 11.25 -11.21
C LEU A 150 0.23 11.36 -11.74
N GLN A 151 -0.49 12.40 -11.34
CA GLN A 151 -1.85 12.70 -11.77
C GLN A 151 -1.84 14.00 -12.57
N TYR A 152 -2.45 13.98 -13.75
CA TYR A 152 -2.53 15.14 -14.62
C TYR A 152 -3.97 15.41 -15.04
N ASP A 153 -4.45 16.60 -14.71
CA ASP A 153 -5.77 17.09 -15.07
C ASP A 153 -5.68 17.72 -16.47
N LEU A 154 -5.92 16.92 -17.52
CA LEU A 154 -5.76 17.34 -18.91
C LEU A 154 -6.78 18.44 -19.25
N SER A 155 -8.06 18.16 -18.98
CA SER A 155 -9.20 19.06 -19.18
C SER A 155 -10.23 18.90 -18.05
N GLN A 156 -11.39 19.55 -18.14
CA GLN A 156 -12.46 19.35 -17.15
C GLN A 156 -13.06 17.94 -17.22
N GLU A 157 -12.94 17.29 -18.37
CA GLU A 157 -13.53 15.99 -18.69
C GLU A 157 -12.52 14.84 -18.61
N HIS A 158 -11.22 15.14 -18.63
CA HIS A 158 -10.17 14.15 -18.79
C HIS A 158 -9.07 14.27 -17.73
N ASP A 159 -8.86 13.17 -17.02
CA ASP A 159 -7.77 13.02 -16.05
C ASP A 159 -6.92 11.79 -16.38
N TRP A 160 -5.60 11.89 -16.21
CA TRP A 160 -4.69 10.76 -16.34
C TRP A 160 -3.92 10.50 -15.04
N GLU A 161 -3.63 9.24 -14.76
CA GLU A 161 -2.80 8.84 -13.63
C GLU A 161 -1.77 7.78 -14.07
N LEU A 162 -0.49 8.07 -13.88
CA LEU A 162 0.61 7.11 -13.99
C LEU A 162 1.00 6.63 -12.60
N VAL A 163 1.09 5.32 -12.41
CA VAL A 163 1.53 4.66 -11.17
C VAL A 163 2.80 3.86 -11.46
N LEU A 164 3.87 4.17 -10.75
CA LEU A 164 5.11 3.41 -10.74
C LEU A 164 5.30 2.83 -9.34
N GLN A 165 5.55 1.54 -9.24
CA GLN A 165 5.75 0.89 -7.95
C GLN A 165 6.89 -0.13 -8.04
N ARG A 166 7.74 -0.12 -7.01
CA ARG A 166 8.67 -1.21 -6.73
C ARG A 166 8.42 -1.71 -5.32
N GLN A 167 8.32 -3.03 -5.19
CA GLN A 167 8.15 -3.73 -3.94
C GLN A 167 9.20 -4.83 -3.83
N GLN A 168 9.79 -5.01 -2.66
CA GLN A 168 10.59 -6.17 -2.31
C GLN A 168 9.87 -6.94 -1.21
N ASN A 169 9.84 -8.27 -1.32
CA ASN A 169 9.40 -9.16 -0.24
C ASN A 169 10.58 -10.03 0.17
N LYS A 170 10.87 -10.04 1.47
CA LYS A 170 11.96 -10.79 2.08
C LYS A 170 11.38 -11.85 3.01
N TYR A 171 11.64 -13.11 2.70
CA TYR A 171 11.21 -14.27 3.48
C TYR A 171 12.34 -14.69 4.42
N ASP A 172 12.12 -15.77 5.18
CA ASP A 172 13.20 -16.43 5.89
C ASP A 172 14.33 -16.81 4.90
N PRO A 173 15.60 -16.47 5.19
CA PRO A 173 16.74 -16.77 4.32
C PRO A 173 16.85 -18.24 3.92
N LEU A 174 16.39 -19.17 4.76
CA LEU A 174 16.41 -20.62 4.48
C LEU A 174 15.54 -21.01 3.28
N LEU A 175 14.55 -20.20 2.93
CA LEU A 175 13.62 -20.53 1.84
C LEU A 175 14.10 -20.07 0.47
N ASN A 176 15.00 -19.08 0.41
CA ASN A 176 15.43 -18.44 -0.83
C ASN A 176 14.24 -18.07 -1.75
N ARG A 177 13.24 -17.37 -1.18
CA ARG A 177 11.99 -16.97 -1.85
C ARG A 177 11.82 -15.47 -2.00
N ASP A 178 12.89 -14.72 -1.74
CA ASP A 178 12.89 -13.27 -1.90
C ASP A 178 12.58 -12.90 -3.34
N TYR A 179 11.79 -11.84 -3.50
CA TYR A 179 11.44 -11.36 -4.84
C TYR A 179 11.18 -9.87 -4.87
N TYR A 180 11.39 -9.29 -6.05
CA TYR A 180 10.97 -7.96 -6.41
C TYR A 180 9.69 -8.01 -7.24
N LEU A 181 8.79 -7.08 -6.98
CA LEU A 181 7.59 -6.83 -7.77
C LEU A 181 7.63 -5.39 -8.28
N ASP A 182 7.75 -5.25 -9.60
CA ASP A 182 7.62 -3.99 -10.31
C ASP A 182 6.20 -3.89 -10.88
N ARG A 183 5.58 -2.71 -10.77
CA ARG A 183 4.26 -2.42 -11.34
C ARG A 183 4.26 -1.07 -12.03
N LEU A 184 3.73 -1.07 -13.26
CA LEU A 184 3.42 0.12 -14.03
C LEU A 184 1.90 0.12 -14.30
N GLY A 185 1.23 1.20 -13.92
CA GLY A 185 -0.20 1.40 -14.15
C GLY A 185 -0.46 2.71 -14.85
N PHE A 186 -1.36 2.72 -15.82
CA PHE A 186 -1.90 3.92 -16.44
C PHE A 186 -3.41 3.92 -16.27
N ASN A 187 -3.96 4.98 -15.70
CA ASN A 187 -5.40 5.18 -15.59
C ASN A 187 -5.82 6.40 -16.40
N TRP A 188 -6.96 6.31 -17.05
CA TRP A 188 -7.61 7.41 -17.75
C TRP A 188 -9.06 7.50 -17.28
N SER A 189 -9.46 8.66 -16.78
CA SER A 189 -10.86 8.98 -16.52
C SER A 189 -11.40 9.89 -17.62
N TRP A 190 -12.63 9.63 -18.03
CA TRP A 190 -13.38 10.46 -18.96
C TRP A 190 -14.80 10.68 -18.44
N ASP A 191 -15.09 11.92 -18.06
CA ASP A 191 -16.45 12.38 -17.78
C ASP A 191 -17.11 12.72 -19.14
N ILE A 192 -17.88 11.77 -19.68
CA ILE A 192 -18.56 11.91 -20.99
C ILE A 192 -19.72 12.90 -20.90
N SER A 193 -20.40 12.90 -19.76
CA SER A 193 -21.45 13.86 -19.40
C SER A 193 -21.55 13.95 -17.87
N ASP A 194 -22.36 14.89 -17.37
CA ASP A 194 -22.65 15.02 -15.93
C ASP A 194 -23.16 13.72 -15.28
N ASN A 195 -23.73 12.83 -16.10
CA ASN A 195 -24.31 11.58 -15.66
C ASN A 195 -23.46 10.35 -16.00
N LEU A 196 -22.42 10.45 -16.83
CA LEU A 196 -21.63 9.30 -17.27
C LEU A 196 -20.13 9.55 -17.15
N ARG A 197 -19.47 8.72 -16.35
CA ARG A 197 -18.01 8.64 -16.24
C ARG A 197 -17.52 7.26 -16.65
N ILE A 198 -16.47 7.21 -17.47
CA ILE A 198 -15.70 6.00 -17.79
C ILE A 198 -14.32 6.10 -17.14
N GLN A 199 -13.84 4.99 -16.61
CA GLN A 199 -12.48 4.86 -16.08
C GLN A 199 -11.81 3.62 -16.65
N SER A 200 -10.71 3.84 -17.36
CA SER A 200 -9.90 2.77 -17.95
C SER A 200 -8.59 2.65 -17.19
N ARG A 201 -8.12 1.43 -16.93
CA ARG A 201 -6.81 1.16 -16.33
C ARG A 201 -6.08 0.06 -17.09
N PHE A 202 -4.88 0.36 -17.55
CA PHE A 202 -3.92 -0.63 -18.01
C PHE A 202 -2.83 -0.83 -16.95
N GLN A 203 -2.46 -2.07 -16.67
CA GLN A 203 -1.45 -2.41 -15.69
C GLN A 203 -0.57 -3.55 -16.18
N VAL A 204 0.73 -3.43 -15.95
CA VAL A 204 1.70 -4.51 -16.13
C VAL A 204 2.46 -4.74 -14.83
N ASP A 205 2.62 -6.00 -14.48
CA ASP A 205 3.30 -6.46 -13.27
C ASP A 205 4.44 -7.40 -13.66
N ARG A 206 5.60 -7.24 -13.02
CA ARG A 206 6.74 -8.13 -13.16
C ARG A 206 7.26 -8.53 -11.79
N GLN A 207 7.17 -9.81 -11.48
CA GLN A 207 7.75 -10.43 -10.29
C GLN A 207 9.02 -11.19 -10.68
N LEU A 208 10.16 -10.79 -10.11
CA LEU A 208 11.45 -11.44 -10.29
C LEU A 208 11.92 -12.01 -8.95
N ASN A 209 12.15 -13.31 -8.89
CA ASN A 209 12.70 -13.96 -7.70
C ASN A 209 14.23 -13.84 -7.70
N ASP A 210 14.83 -13.91 -6.51
CA ASP A 210 16.28 -13.84 -6.38
C ASP A 210 16.98 -15.04 -7.05
N LYS A 211 18.24 -14.84 -7.44
CA LYS A 211 19.03 -15.88 -8.13
C LYS A 211 19.16 -17.12 -7.25
N GLY A 212 18.89 -18.29 -7.84
CA GLY A 212 18.92 -19.58 -7.14
C GLY A 212 17.63 -19.91 -6.39
N SER A 213 16.61 -19.05 -6.45
CA SER A 213 15.27 -19.42 -5.97
C SER A 213 14.71 -20.58 -6.80
N ALA A 214 14.01 -21.51 -6.14
CA ALA A 214 13.21 -22.53 -6.81
C ALA A 214 11.89 -21.97 -7.38
N SER A 215 11.58 -20.69 -7.09
CA SER A 215 10.35 -20.02 -7.54
C SER A 215 10.50 -19.49 -8.95
N THR A 216 9.42 -19.58 -9.74
CA THR A 216 9.38 -19.04 -11.11
C THR A 216 9.01 -17.56 -11.10
N ASP A 217 9.64 -16.79 -11.99
CA ASP A 217 9.28 -15.41 -12.27
C ASP A 217 7.86 -15.30 -12.85
N LYS A 218 7.16 -14.21 -12.54
CA LYS A 218 5.77 -14.01 -12.96
C LYS A 218 5.60 -12.69 -13.69
N TYR A 219 4.84 -12.73 -14.77
CA TYR A 219 4.51 -11.55 -15.57
C TYR A 219 2.99 -11.48 -15.72
N GLY A 220 2.43 -10.31 -15.45
CA GLY A 220 0.98 -10.07 -15.49
C GLY A 220 0.65 -8.84 -16.31
N ARG A 221 -0.48 -8.88 -17.01
CA ARG A 221 -1.09 -7.73 -17.68
C ARG A 221 -2.56 -7.69 -17.33
N ARG A 222 -3.11 -6.51 -17.10
CA ARG A 222 -4.52 -6.32 -16.76
C ARG A 222 -5.06 -5.06 -17.40
N LEU A 223 -6.19 -5.19 -18.07
CA LEU A 223 -7.04 -4.09 -18.52
C LEU A 223 -8.31 -4.08 -17.66
N THR A 224 -8.72 -2.91 -17.18
CA THR A 224 -9.95 -2.73 -16.41
C THR A 224 -10.72 -1.55 -16.98
N LEU A 225 -12.02 -1.74 -17.15
CA LEU A 225 -12.96 -0.72 -17.61
C LEU A 225 -14.07 -0.63 -16.56
N ASN A 226 -14.23 0.54 -15.95
CA ASN A 226 -15.31 0.84 -15.01
C ASN A 226 -16.16 1.97 -15.59
N PHE A 227 -17.46 1.95 -15.31
CA PHE A 227 -18.36 3.05 -15.62
C PHE A 227 -19.19 3.43 -14.40
N ARG A 228 -19.58 4.69 -14.32
CA ARG A 228 -20.55 5.19 -13.35
C ARG A 228 -21.62 5.95 -14.12
N TYR A 229 -22.87 5.57 -13.92
CA TYR A 229 -24.02 6.26 -14.48
C TYR A 229 -24.92 6.79 -13.36
N ARG A 230 -25.30 8.07 -13.43
CA ARG A 230 -26.25 8.71 -12.50
C ARG A 230 -27.61 8.84 -13.19
N ILE A 231 -28.64 8.32 -12.52
CA ILE A 231 -30.05 8.46 -12.91
C ILE A 231 -30.60 9.74 -12.29
#